data_AF-A0A1V4KBF4-F1
#
_entry.id   AF-A0A1V4KBF4-F1
#
_cell.length_a   1.000
_cell.length_b   1.000
_cell.length_c   1.000
_cell.angle_alpha   90.00
_cell.angle_beta   90.00
_cell.angle_gamma   90.00
#
_symmetry.space_group_name_H-M   'P 1'
#
loop_
_entity.id
_entity.type
_entity.pdbx_description
1 polymer ?
#
loop_
_entity_poly.entity_id
_entity_poly.type
_entity_poly.pdbx_seq_one_letter_code
_entity_poly.pdbx_strand_id
1 'polypeptide(L)'
;MGLYLDSAGVAFAVVGACQALGLPDVHLALSEDHAWVAFGPGGAHTAEVTWHGKGNEDRRGQSVAAGVAERSWLYLKGSYLRCTRHMEVAFMVCAINPCIDLHSDSLELLQLQQRLLWLLYDMGHLERYPMALGNLADLEELEPTPGRPDPLTLYHEGIRSARTHYNNRHIYPYMYLAGFHCRNRNVKEALEAWADTATVIQE
;
A
#
# COMPACT_ATOMS: atom_id res chain seq x y z
N MET A 1 0.33 4.92 -27.00
CA MET A 1 0.52 5.08 -25.54
C MET A 1 1.06 6.47 -25.27
N GLY A 2 0.55 7.17 -24.27
CA GLY A 2 1.10 8.47 -23.83
C GLY A 2 2.35 8.28 -22.95
N LEU A 3 3.19 9.30 -22.88
CA LEU A 3 4.42 9.33 -22.04
C LEU A 3 4.12 9.88 -20.64
N TYR A 4 3.05 9.42 -20.00
CA TYR A 4 2.57 9.92 -18.71
C TYR A 4 2.63 8.83 -17.64
N LEU A 5 3.22 9.17 -16.49
CA LEU A 5 3.22 8.37 -15.27
C LEU A 5 2.92 9.28 -14.08
N ASP A 6 2.19 8.76 -13.09
CA ASP A 6 2.08 9.40 -11.79
C ASP A 6 3.34 9.13 -10.93
N SER A 7 3.37 9.68 -9.71
CA SER A 7 4.55 9.59 -8.84
C SER A 7 4.95 8.14 -8.56
N ALA A 8 4.04 7.29 -8.08
CA ALA A 8 4.35 5.90 -7.76
C ALA A 8 4.61 5.05 -9.01
N GLY A 9 3.94 5.38 -10.13
CA GLY A 9 4.15 4.77 -11.44
C GLY A 9 5.56 4.96 -11.97
N VAL A 10 6.22 6.10 -11.70
CA VAL A 10 7.65 6.29 -12.01
C VAL A 10 8.53 5.34 -11.20
N ALA A 11 8.28 5.20 -9.89
CA ALA A 11 9.06 4.27 -9.06
C ALA A 11 8.89 2.81 -9.52
N PHE A 12 7.66 2.41 -9.84
CA PHE A 12 7.38 1.08 -10.40
C PHE A 12 8.06 0.87 -11.76
N ALA A 13 8.02 1.86 -12.65
CA ALA A 13 8.69 1.79 -13.94
C ALA A 13 10.22 1.64 -13.80
N VAL A 14 10.84 2.32 -12.83
CA VAL A 14 12.27 2.16 -12.52
C VAL A 14 12.58 0.73 -12.10
N VAL A 15 11.79 0.14 -11.19
CA VAL A 15 11.98 -1.26 -10.76
C VAL A 15 11.81 -2.23 -11.93
N GLY A 16 10.79 -2.05 -12.77
CA GLY A 16 10.58 -2.86 -13.98
C GLY A 16 11.74 -2.73 -14.98
N ALA A 17 12.27 -1.53 -15.18
CA ALA A 17 13.44 -1.30 -16.03
C ALA A 17 14.71 -1.98 -15.47
N CYS A 18 14.94 -1.87 -14.16
CA CYS A 18 16.05 -2.57 -13.49
C CYS A 18 15.92 -4.09 -13.60
N GLN A 19 14.71 -4.64 -13.45
CA GLN A 19 14.46 -6.06 -13.67
C GLN A 19 14.80 -6.48 -15.10
N ALA A 20 14.39 -5.70 -16.11
CA ALA A 20 14.69 -5.96 -17.52
C ALA A 20 16.20 -5.90 -17.84
N LEU A 21 16.94 -5.08 -17.11
CA LEU A 21 18.41 -4.98 -17.20
C LEU A 21 19.15 -6.08 -16.43
N GLY A 22 18.44 -6.99 -15.75
CA GLY A 22 19.05 -8.04 -14.95
C GLY A 22 19.66 -7.53 -13.65
N LEU A 23 19.05 -6.53 -13.03
CA LEU A 23 19.40 -6.01 -11.70
C LEU A 23 18.42 -6.55 -10.64
N PRO A 24 18.61 -7.79 -10.17
CA PRO A 24 17.62 -8.47 -9.34
C PRO A 24 17.48 -7.89 -7.94
N ASP A 25 18.47 -7.13 -7.47
CA ASP A 25 18.53 -6.56 -6.12
C ASP A 25 17.77 -5.24 -5.97
N VAL A 26 17.32 -4.62 -7.07
CA VAL A 26 16.53 -3.38 -7.03
C VAL A 26 15.06 -3.70 -6.82
N HIS A 27 14.49 -3.22 -5.72
CA HIS A 27 13.13 -3.50 -5.30
C HIS A 27 12.34 -2.23 -4.99
N LEU A 28 11.03 -2.31 -5.14
CA LEU A 28 10.12 -1.22 -4.77
C LEU A 28 10.05 -1.07 -3.25
N ALA A 29 10.14 0.16 -2.78
CA ALA A 29 9.86 0.51 -1.39
C ALA A 29 8.65 1.44 -1.32
N LEU A 30 7.72 1.15 -0.42
CA LEU A 30 6.46 1.87 -0.31
C LEU A 30 6.22 2.31 1.13
N SER A 31 5.96 3.60 1.33
CA SER A 31 5.23 4.06 2.49
C SER A 31 3.73 4.03 2.22
N GLU A 32 2.96 4.69 3.07
CA GLU A 32 1.53 4.86 2.90
C GLU A 32 1.17 5.94 1.86
N ASP A 33 2.11 6.82 1.48
CA ASP A 33 1.85 7.94 0.55
C ASP A 33 3.02 8.25 -0.41
N HIS A 34 4.08 7.42 -0.44
CA HIS A 34 5.23 7.63 -1.32
C HIS A 34 5.93 6.33 -1.72
N ALA A 35 6.67 6.39 -2.82
CA ALA A 35 7.38 5.25 -3.40
C ALA A 35 8.81 5.63 -3.79
N TRP A 36 9.74 4.71 -3.55
CA TRP A 36 11.15 4.84 -3.94
C TRP A 36 11.76 3.44 -4.18
N VAL A 37 13.07 3.34 -4.37
CA VAL A 37 13.74 2.02 -4.54
C VAL A 37 14.64 1.68 -3.37
N ALA A 38 14.67 0.40 -3.00
CA ALA A 38 15.67 -0.20 -2.13
C ALA A 38 16.56 -1.14 -2.95
N PHE A 39 17.87 -1.17 -2.66
CA PHE A 39 18.84 -1.97 -3.43
C PHE A 39 20.06 -2.37 -2.59
N GLY A 40 20.95 -3.18 -3.17
CA GLY A 40 22.12 -3.73 -2.50
C GLY A 40 21.80 -4.86 -1.51
N PRO A 41 22.80 -5.33 -0.74
CA PRO A 41 22.64 -6.48 0.15
C PRO A 41 21.49 -6.30 1.15
N GLY A 42 20.46 -7.14 1.03
CA GLY A 42 19.27 -7.08 1.89
C GLY A 42 18.44 -5.79 1.75
N GLY A 43 18.60 -5.03 0.67
CA GLY A 43 17.91 -3.73 0.50
C GLY A 43 18.42 -2.65 1.45
N ALA A 44 19.71 -2.69 1.81
CA ALA A 44 20.31 -1.76 2.76
C ALA A 44 20.44 -0.32 2.23
N HIS A 45 20.47 -0.14 0.91
CA HIS A 45 20.51 1.17 0.28
C HIS A 45 19.13 1.59 -0.21
N THR A 46 18.90 2.89 -0.27
CA THR A 46 17.65 3.49 -0.75
C THR A 46 17.97 4.66 -1.65
N ALA A 47 17.18 4.86 -2.70
CA ALA A 47 17.25 6.06 -3.52
C ALA A 47 15.85 6.55 -3.87
N GLU A 48 15.62 7.84 -3.69
CA GLU A 48 14.47 8.54 -4.25
C GLU A 48 14.55 8.50 -5.78
N VAL A 49 13.46 8.14 -6.46
CA VAL A 49 13.42 8.02 -7.94
C VAL A 49 12.27 8.78 -8.57
N THR A 50 11.37 9.31 -7.74
CA THR A 50 10.19 10.05 -8.16
C THR A 50 10.00 11.28 -7.27
N TRP A 51 9.05 12.15 -7.62
CA TRP A 51 8.68 13.31 -6.82
C TRP A 51 7.62 12.93 -5.77
N HIS A 52 7.45 13.75 -4.74
CA HIS A 52 6.34 13.67 -3.79
C HIS A 52 5.65 15.03 -3.67
N GLY A 53 4.31 15.05 -3.67
CA GLY A 53 3.53 16.28 -3.54
C GLY A 53 3.67 17.26 -4.72
N LYS A 54 3.30 18.53 -4.48
CA LYS A 54 3.40 19.63 -5.45
C LYS A 54 4.31 20.74 -4.89
N GLY A 55 5.35 21.12 -5.63
CA GLY A 55 6.25 22.22 -5.24
C GLY A 55 7.32 21.85 -4.21
N ASN A 56 7.47 20.56 -3.88
CA ASN A 56 8.58 20.08 -3.06
C ASN A 56 9.87 20.02 -3.89
N GLU A 57 11.00 20.25 -3.23
CA GLU A 57 12.32 20.11 -3.86
C GLU A 57 12.56 18.67 -4.31
N ASP A 58 13.20 18.54 -5.48
CA ASP A 58 13.54 17.25 -6.05
C ASP A 58 14.64 16.57 -5.23
N ARG A 59 14.29 15.44 -4.62
CA ARG A 59 15.20 14.62 -3.82
C ARG A 59 15.74 13.41 -4.57
N ARG A 60 15.46 13.26 -5.87
CA ARG A 60 15.88 12.09 -6.66
C ARG A 60 17.38 11.83 -6.54
N GLY A 61 17.74 10.56 -6.36
CA GLY A 61 19.11 10.09 -6.12
C GLY A 61 19.54 10.13 -4.64
N GLN A 62 18.80 10.81 -3.76
CA GLN A 62 19.13 10.88 -2.34
C GLN A 62 18.59 9.68 -1.56
N SER A 63 19.21 9.39 -0.40
CA SER A 63 18.72 8.41 0.56
C SER A 63 17.51 8.94 1.33
N VAL A 64 16.61 8.05 1.74
CA VAL A 64 15.45 8.39 2.59
C VAL A 64 15.80 8.56 4.07
N ALA A 65 17.07 8.37 4.45
CA ALA A 65 17.53 8.39 5.83
C ALA A 65 17.17 9.68 6.59
N ALA A 66 17.22 10.84 5.93
CA ALA A 66 16.84 12.11 6.54
C ALA A 66 15.36 12.11 6.98
N GLY A 67 14.46 11.70 6.08
CA GLY A 67 13.02 11.62 6.38
C GLY A 67 12.68 10.56 7.44
N VAL A 68 13.45 9.47 7.50
CA VAL A 68 13.35 8.48 8.59
C VAL A 68 13.81 9.07 9.93
N ALA A 69 14.93 9.81 9.94
CA ALA A 69 15.47 10.44 11.14
C ALA A 69 14.56 11.54 11.70
N GLU A 70 13.89 12.29 10.82
CA GLU A 70 12.87 13.29 11.17
C GLU A 70 11.56 12.66 11.69
N ARG A 71 11.46 11.32 11.70
CA ARG A 71 10.28 10.56 12.13
C ARG A 71 9.00 10.90 11.35
N SER A 72 9.14 11.39 10.11
CA SER A 72 8.00 11.73 9.26
C SER A 72 7.15 10.50 8.94
N TRP A 73 5.83 10.65 8.98
CA TRP A 73 4.87 9.63 8.55
C TRP A 73 5.15 9.17 7.11
N LEU A 74 5.58 10.11 6.25
CA LEU A 74 5.92 9.83 4.85
C LEU A 74 6.95 8.70 4.67
N TYR A 75 7.83 8.50 5.65
CA TYR A 75 8.85 7.44 5.64
C TYR A 75 8.65 6.41 6.76
N LEU A 76 7.51 6.47 7.47
CA LEU A 76 7.04 5.53 8.49
C LEU A 76 8.10 5.19 9.55
N LYS A 77 8.99 6.14 9.85
CA LYS A 77 10.14 5.95 10.77
C LYS A 77 10.97 4.70 10.41
N GLY A 78 11.07 4.38 9.12
CA GLY A 78 11.79 3.22 8.61
C GLY A 78 10.98 1.90 8.56
N SER A 79 9.73 1.88 9.03
CA SER A 79 8.81 0.73 8.96
C SER A 79 8.00 0.69 7.65
N TYR A 80 8.59 1.10 6.55
CA TYR A 80 7.98 1.03 5.21
C TYR A 80 8.07 -0.38 4.61
N LEU A 81 7.25 -0.66 3.59
CA LEU A 81 7.28 -1.92 2.87
C LEU A 81 8.55 -1.99 2.02
N ARG A 82 9.34 -3.04 2.20
CA ARG A 82 10.39 -3.44 1.25
C ARG A 82 9.84 -4.59 0.43
N CYS A 83 9.43 -4.30 -0.81
CA CYS A 83 8.71 -5.27 -1.61
C CYS A 83 9.61 -6.42 -2.06
N THR A 84 9.04 -7.62 -2.11
CA THR A 84 9.53 -8.70 -2.98
C THR A 84 8.94 -8.54 -4.38
N ARG A 85 9.37 -9.34 -5.35
CA ARG A 85 8.74 -9.38 -6.69
C ARG A 85 7.24 -9.65 -6.62
N HIS A 86 6.81 -10.51 -5.70
CA HIS A 86 5.40 -10.81 -5.51
C HIS A 86 4.61 -9.64 -4.90
N MET A 87 5.23 -8.87 -4.01
CA MET A 87 4.63 -7.64 -3.47
C MET A 87 4.58 -6.52 -4.52
N GLU A 88 5.53 -6.47 -5.45
CA GLU A 88 5.48 -5.55 -6.60
C GLU A 88 4.33 -5.91 -7.55
N VAL A 89 4.04 -7.20 -7.74
CA VAL A 89 2.81 -7.64 -8.43
C VAL A 89 1.57 -7.21 -7.66
N ALA A 90 1.56 -7.38 -6.33
CA ALA A 90 0.45 -6.91 -5.50
C ALA A 90 0.24 -5.39 -5.61
N PHE A 91 1.33 -4.61 -5.64
CA PHE A 91 1.28 -3.17 -5.84
C PHE A 91 0.60 -2.80 -7.17
N MET A 92 0.99 -3.41 -8.29
CA MET A 92 0.36 -3.10 -9.58
C MET A 92 -1.11 -3.55 -9.65
N VAL A 93 -1.49 -4.60 -8.91
CA VAL A 93 -2.90 -5.01 -8.78
C VAL A 93 -3.68 -3.98 -7.97
N CYS A 94 -3.15 -3.52 -6.83
CA CYS A 94 -3.77 -2.44 -6.05
C CYS A 94 -3.85 -1.11 -6.83
N ALA A 95 -2.93 -0.89 -7.77
CA ALA A 95 -2.90 0.29 -8.63
C ALA A 95 -3.91 0.24 -9.80
N ILE A 96 -4.62 -0.88 -10.01
CA ILE A 96 -5.76 -0.91 -10.93
C ILE A 96 -6.79 0.12 -10.45
N ASN A 97 -7.12 1.06 -11.33
CA ASN A 97 -8.13 2.08 -11.06
C ASN A 97 -9.42 1.74 -11.83
N PRO A 98 -10.50 1.32 -11.15
CA PRO A 98 -11.77 1.00 -11.81
C PRO A 98 -12.58 2.23 -12.21
N CYS A 99 -12.26 3.43 -11.71
CA CYS A 99 -13.03 4.64 -11.98
C CYS A 99 -13.04 5.01 -13.46
N ILE A 100 -14.24 5.11 -14.03
CA ILE A 100 -14.49 5.65 -15.37
C ILE A 100 -14.67 7.17 -15.27
N ASP A 101 -15.45 7.61 -14.30
CA ASP A 101 -15.65 9.00 -13.93
C ASP A 101 -15.90 9.15 -12.41
N LEU A 102 -16.40 10.30 -11.96
CA LEU A 102 -16.63 10.60 -10.54
C LEU A 102 -17.77 9.80 -9.90
N HIS A 103 -18.59 9.11 -10.69
CA HIS A 103 -19.82 8.46 -10.23
C HIS A 103 -19.95 7.01 -10.72
N SER A 104 -19.03 6.54 -11.55
CA SER A 104 -19.09 5.22 -12.15
C SER A 104 -17.74 4.51 -12.16
N ASP A 105 -17.79 3.23 -11.83
CA ASP A 105 -16.68 2.30 -11.86
C ASP A 105 -16.93 1.20 -12.89
N SER A 106 -15.87 0.68 -13.51
CA SER A 106 -15.94 -0.53 -14.34
C SER A 106 -16.05 -1.76 -13.45
N LEU A 107 -17.17 -2.48 -13.60
CA LEU A 107 -17.41 -3.74 -12.91
C LEU A 107 -16.34 -4.79 -13.28
N GLU A 108 -15.91 -4.82 -14.53
CA GLU A 108 -14.89 -5.75 -15.01
C GLU A 108 -13.53 -5.50 -14.34
N LEU A 109 -13.15 -4.24 -14.13
CA LEU A 109 -11.90 -3.89 -13.44
C LEU A 109 -11.98 -4.17 -11.94
N LEU A 110 -13.12 -3.91 -11.29
CA LEU A 110 -13.35 -4.29 -9.90
C LEU A 110 -13.21 -5.81 -9.71
N GLN A 111 -13.90 -6.60 -10.54
CA GLN A 111 -13.84 -8.07 -10.48
C GLN A 111 -12.44 -8.60 -10.81
N LEU A 112 -11.73 -7.98 -11.76
CA LEU A 112 -10.35 -8.35 -12.07
C LEU A 112 -9.43 -8.09 -10.87
N GLN A 113 -9.51 -6.90 -10.28
CA GLN A 113 -8.70 -6.53 -9.12
C GLN A 113 -8.98 -7.47 -7.94
N GLN A 114 -10.25 -7.72 -7.63
CA GLN A 114 -10.66 -8.63 -6.55
C GLN A 114 -10.13 -10.05 -6.73
N ARG A 115 -10.27 -10.62 -7.95
CA ARG A 115 -9.77 -11.98 -8.24
C ARG A 115 -8.25 -12.08 -8.16
N LEU A 116 -7.53 -11.06 -8.63
CA LEU A 116 -6.07 -11.03 -8.55
C LEU A 116 -5.58 -10.86 -7.11
N LEU A 117 -6.27 -10.04 -6.30
CA LEU A 117 -5.97 -9.91 -4.88
C LEU A 117 -6.23 -11.22 -4.12
N TRP A 118 -7.31 -11.94 -4.43
CA TRP A 118 -7.54 -13.28 -3.87
C TRP A 118 -6.45 -14.27 -4.26
N LEU A 119 -6.01 -14.27 -5.51
CA LEU A 119 -4.89 -15.12 -5.95
C LEU A 119 -3.62 -14.82 -5.13
N LEU A 120 -3.29 -13.54 -4.95
CA LEU A 120 -2.15 -13.12 -4.16
C LEU A 120 -2.31 -13.46 -2.66
N TYR A 121 -3.53 -13.36 -2.14
CA TYR A 121 -3.88 -13.74 -0.77
C TYR A 121 -3.63 -15.24 -0.54
N ASP A 122 -4.17 -16.10 -1.42
CA ASP A 122 -4.05 -17.55 -1.32
C ASP A 122 -2.60 -18.04 -1.43
N MET A 123 -1.77 -17.30 -2.18
CA MET A 123 -0.33 -17.54 -2.30
C MET A 123 0.50 -16.95 -1.14
N GLY A 124 -0.13 -16.31 -0.15
CA GLY A 124 0.52 -15.69 1.00
C GLY A 124 1.26 -14.39 0.68
N HIS A 125 1.09 -13.83 -0.51
CA HIS A 125 1.81 -12.63 -0.96
C HIS A 125 1.26 -11.33 -0.36
N LEU A 126 0.08 -11.35 0.26
CA LEU A 126 -0.50 -10.21 0.97
C LEU A 126 -0.19 -10.19 2.47
N GLU A 127 0.46 -11.22 3.02
CA GLU A 127 0.75 -11.34 4.47
C GLU A 127 1.47 -10.09 5.02
N ARG A 128 2.37 -9.50 4.21
CA ARG A 128 3.16 -8.31 4.56
C ARG A 128 2.68 -7.04 3.85
N TYR A 129 1.45 -7.00 3.33
CA TYR A 129 0.91 -5.84 2.63
C TYR A 129 -0.42 -5.37 3.25
N PRO A 130 -0.36 -4.56 4.34
CA PRO A 130 -1.54 -4.14 5.08
C PRO A 130 -2.61 -3.44 4.23
N MET A 131 -2.19 -2.51 3.35
CA MET A 131 -3.13 -1.76 2.50
C MET A 131 -3.79 -2.63 1.42
N ALA A 132 -3.11 -3.67 0.93
CA ALA A 132 -3.71 -4.60 -0.03
C ALA A 132 -4.83 -5.45 0.60
N LEU A 133 -4.68 -5.81 1.89
CA LEU A 133 -5.75 -6.46 2.66
C LEU A 133 -6.94 -5.52 2.88
N GLY A 134 -6.69 -4.24 3.14
CA GLY A 134 -7.75 -3.22 3.23
C GLY A 134 -8.49 -3.02 1.89
N ASN A 135 -7.76 -2.97 0.79
CA ASN A 135 -8.35 -2.89 -0.56
C ASN A 135 -9.22 -4.13 -0.87
N LEU A 136 -8.70 -5.34 -0.58
CA LEU A 136 -9.49 -6.57 -0.76
C LEU A 136 -10.76 -6.58 0.12
N ALA A 137 -10.68 -6.08 1.35
CA ALA A 137 -11.83 -5.96 2.24
C ALA A 137 -12.90 -4.99 1.68
N ASP A 138 -12.49 -3.84 1.14
CA ASP A 138 -13.43 -2.89 0.50
C ASP A 138 -14.12 -3.54 -0.72
N LEU A 139 -13.40 -4.33 -1.53
CA LEU A 139 -13.97 -5.06 -2.67
C LEU A 139 -14.95 -6.15 -2.22
N GLU A 140 -14.66 -6.86 -1.14
CA GLU A 140 -15.57 -7.85 -0.55
C GLU A 140 -16.79 -7.21 0.13
N GLU A 141 -16.69 -5.97 0.62
CA GLU A 141 -17.87 -5.22 1.09
C GLU A 141 -18.79 -4.88 -0.08
N LEU A 142 -18.21 -4.55 -1.24
CA LEU A 142 -18.96 -4.18 -2.44
C LEU A 142 -19.66 -5.38 -3.09
N GLU A 143 -18.91 -6.46 -3.36
CA GLU A 143 -19.42 -7.69 -3.97
C GLU A 143 -18.79 -8.91 -3.27
N PRO A 144 -19.42 -9.48 -2.23
CA PRO A 144 -18.87 -10.60 -1.47
C PRO A 144 -18.67 -11.85 -2.33
N THR A 145 -17.51 -12.49 -2.20
CA THR A 145 -17.21 -13.75 -2.88
C THR A 145 -17.63 -14.93 -1.98
N PRO A 146 -18.50 -15.85 -2.44
CA PRO A 146 -18.94 -16.99 -1.63
C PRO A 146 -17.76 -17.86 -1.13
N GLY A 147 -17.76 -18.13 0.18
CA GLY A 147 -16.73 -18.94 0.83
C GLY A 147 -15.44 -18.19 1.19
N ARG A 148 -15.37 -16.88 0.93
CA ARG A 148 -14.26 -16.03 1.38
C ARG A 148 -14.53 -15.42 2.77
N PRO A 149 -13.47 -15.02 3.49
CA PRO A 149 -13.58 -14.22 4.71
C PRO A 149 -14.43 -12.98 4.52
N ASP A 150 -15.14 -12.57 5.57
CA ASP A 150 -15.86 -11.30 5.57
C ASP A 150 -14.90 -10.09 5.61
N PRO A 151 -15.37 -8.89 5.21
CA PRO A 151 -14.53 -7.68 5.21
C PRO A 151 -13.90 -7.36 6.56
N LEU A 152 -14.63 -7.55 7.67
CA LEU A 152 -14.14 -7.24 9.01
C LEU A 152 -12.94 -8.11 9.39
N THR A 153 -12.99 -9.40 9.05
CA THR A 153 -11.85 -10.31 9.17
C THR A 153 -10.64 -9.75 8.41
N LEU A 154 -10.79 -9.39 7.14
CA LEU A 154 -9.69 -8.86 6.30
C LEU A 154 -9.10 -7.54 6.82
N TYR A 155 -9.91 -6.59 7.28
CA TYR A 155 -9.41 -5.36 7.90
C TYR A 155 -8.56 -5.65 9.15
N HIS A 156 -9.00 -6.58 10.01
CA HIS A 156 -8.22 -7.01 11.17
C HIS A 156 -6.95 -7.76 10.77
N GLU A 157 -6.94 -8.52 9.67
CA GLU A 157 -5.71 -9.11 9.14
C GLU A 157 -4.72 -8.03 8.68
N GLY A 158 -5.20 -6.95 8.05
CA GLY A 158 -4.39 -5.78 7.69
C GLY A 158 -3.74 -5.13 8.91
N ILE A 159 -4.52 -4.90 9.97
CA ILE A 159 -4.01 -4.37 11.25
C ILE A 159 -2.98 -5.33 11.86
N ARG A 160 -3.25 -6.64 11.86
CA ARG A 160 -2.31 -7.66 12.36
C ARG A 160 -1.01 -7.67 11.56
N SER A 161 -1.07 -7.53 10.24
CA SER A 161 0.11 -7.40 9.37
C SER A 161 0.94 -6.17 9.76
N ALA A 162 0.30 -5.01 9.94
CA ALA A 162 0.95 -3.77 10.39
C ALA A 162 1.65 -3.92 11.74
N ARG A 163 1.00 -4.58 12.71
CA ARG A 163 1.57 -4.85 14.04
C ARG A 163 2.76 -5.80 13.96
N THR A 164 2.64 -6.86 13.17
CA THR A 164 3.63 -7.96 13.12
C THR A 164 4.89 -7.56 12.35
N HIS A 165 4.74 -6.88 11.21
CA HIS A 165 5.87 -6.64 10.29
C HIS A 165 6.37 -5.20 10.31
N TYR A 166 5.57 -4.26 10.82
CA TYR A 166 5.85 -2.83 10.68
C TYR A 166 5.78 -2.07 12.01
N ASN A 167 5.90 -2.77 13.14
CA ASN A 167 5.91 -2.21 14.49
C ASN A 167 4.69 -1.32 14.79
N ASN A 168 3.54 -1.66 14.19
CA ASN A 168 2.31 -0.89 14.33
C ASN A 168 2.43 0.59 13.94
N ARG A 169 3.26 0.93 12.95
CA ARG A 169 3.49 2.31 12.50
C ARG A 169 2.67 2.75 11.28
N HIS A 170 1.71 1.92 10.87
CA HIS A 170 0.85 2.17 9.70
C HIS A 170 -0.51 2.68 10.18
N ILE A 171 -1.02 3.69 9.50
CA ILE A 171 -2.25 4.40 9.82
C ILE A 171 -3.43 3.83 9.03
N TYR A 172 -3.25 3.59 7.73
CA TYR A 172 -4.34 3.20 6.84
C TYR A 172 -5.07 1.92 7.24
N PRO A 173 -4.42 0.87 7.81
CA PRO A 173 -5.14 -0.32 8.28
C PRO A 173 -6.27 0.01 9.27
N TYR A 174 -6.06 0.99 10.15
CA TYR A 174 -7.08 1.46 11.09
C TYR A 174 -8.10 2.39 10.41
N MET A 175 -7.65 3.22 9.45
CA MET A 175 -8.55 4.08 8.68
C MET A 175 -9.53 3.30 7.79
N TYR A 176 -9.08 2.19 7.19
CA TYR A 176 -9.94 1.26 6.46
C TYR A 176 -11.04 0.71 7.37
N LEU A 177 -10.68 0.19 8.54
CA LEU A 177 -11.62 -0.32 9.53
C LEU A 177 -12.61 0.76 10.01
N ALA A 178 -12.12 1.96 10.28
CA ALA A 178 -12.97 3.08 10.67
C ALA A 178 -13.94 3.46 9.55
N GLY A 179 -13.48 3.45 8.29
CA GLY A 179 -14.29 3.69 7.11
C GLY A 179 -15.43 2.68 6.97
N PHE A 180 -15.14 1.40 7.13
CA PHE A 180 -16.14 0.32 7.15
C PHE A 180 -17.21 0.54 8.23
N HIS A 181 -16.80 0.78 9.48
CA HIS A 181 -17.74 1.03 10.57
C HIS A 181 -18.57 2.30 10.34
N CYS A 182 -17.96 3.35 9.77
CA CYS A 182 -18.65 4.59 9.44
C CYS A 182 -19.74 4.38 8.37
N ARG A 183 -19.43 3.68 7.26
CA ARG A 183 -20.42 3.33 6.21
C ARG A 183 -21.60 2.54 6.77
N ASN A 184 -21.32 1.64 7.72
CA ASN A 184 -22.31 0.78 8.36
C ASN A 184 -22.96 1.39 9.62
N ARG A 185 -22.73 2.68 9.90
CA ARG A 185 -23.31 3.42 11.05
C ARG A 185 -22.97 2.83 12.43
N ASN A 186 -21.89 2.09 12.53
CA ASN A 186 -21.33 1.56 13.78
C ASN A 186 -20.47 2.65 14.45
N VAL A 187 -21.14 3.66 15.00
CA VAL A 187 -20.50 4.91 15.45
C VAL A 187 -19.44 4.66 16.52
N LYS A 188 -19.70 3.75 17.47
CA LYS A 188 -18.78 3.46 18.57
C LYS A 188 -17.48 2.86 18.04
N GLU A 189 -17.59 1.83 17.21
CA GLU A 189 -16.47 1.10 16.64
C GLU A 189 -15.67 1.98 15.67
N ALA A 190 -16.33 2.87 14.92
CA ALA A 190 -15.66 3.86 14.09
C ALA A 190 -14.80 4.83 14.92
N LEU A 191 -15.35 5.35 16.03
CA LEU A 191 -14.62 6.22 16.96
C LEU A 191 -13.45 5.50 17.62
N GLU A 192 -13.60 4.23 17.99
CA GLU A 192 -12.53 3.40 18.53
C GLU A 192 -11.39 3.23 17.50
N ALA A 193 -11.71 2.90 16.25
CA ALA A 193 -10.71 2.76 15.19
C ALA A 193 -9.99 4.10 14.84
N TRP A 194 -10.70 5.24 14.89
CA TRP A 194 -10.07 6.55 14.77
C TRP A 194 -9.19 6.90 15.99
N ALA A 195 -9.55 6.48 17.19
CA ALA A 195 -8.71 6.64 18.38
C ALA A 195 -7.43 5.78 18.29
N ASP A 196 -7.52 4.57 17.76
CA ASP A 196 -6.36 3.72 17.47
C ASP A 196 -5.45 4.38 16.42
N THR A 197 -6.04 4.99 15.38
CA THR A 197 -5.29 5.77 14.39
C THR A 197 -4.52 6.92 15.05
N ALA A 198 -5.17 7.68 15.92
CA ALA A 198 -4.55 8.77 16.67
C ALA A 198 -3.40 8.27 17.57
N THR A 199 -3.54 7.05 18.09
CA THR A 199 -2.51 6.39 18.93
C THR A 199 -1.27 6.00 18.13
N VAL A 200 -1.39 5.73 16.82
CA VAL A 200 -0.24 5.44 15.95
C VAL A 200 0.50 6.72 15.54
N ILE A 201 -0.23 7.79 15.20
CA ILE A 201 0.36 9.05 14.71
C ILE A 201 1.00 9.90 15.82
N GLN A 202 0.61 9.72 17.09
CA GLN A 202 1.16 10.53 18.20
C GLN A 202 2.65 10.29 18.47
N GLU A 203 3.17 9.12 18.08
CA GLU A 203 4.59 8.76 18.27
C GLU A 203 5.48 9.33 17.17
#